data_AF-A0A7C8EJW7-F1
#
_entry.id   AF-A0A7C8EJW7-F1
#
_cell.length_a   1.000
_cell.length_b   1.000
_cell.length_c   1.000
_cell.angle_alpha   90.00
_cell.angle_beta   90.00
_cell.angle_gamma   90.00
#
_symmetry.space_group_name_H-M   'P 1'
#
loop_
_entity.id
_entity.type
_entity.pdbx_description
1 polymer ?
#
loop_
_entity_poly.entity_id
_entity_poly.type
_entity_poly.pdbx_seq_one_letter_code
_entity_poly.pdbx_strand_id
1 'polypeptide(L)'
;MPIKERAIFFGEDTIDVSKWKLKKLEDVTFGLLSDRPGLFAFINSDDVQGDRFTVEIGHEPGEAMFTYEATIVDEDTMPYLKHRPKSR
;
A
#
# COMPACT_ATOMS: atom_id res chain seq x y z
N MET A 1 -17.69 9.00 -17.31
CA MET A 1 -16.78 9.02 -16.15
C MET A 1 -15.75 7.94 -16.39
N PRO A 2 -14.47 8.23 -16.62
CA PRO A 2 -13.52 7.16 -16.85
C PRO A 2 -13.40 6.39 -15.54
N ILE A 3 -13.64 5.09 -15.65
CA ILE A 3 -13.39 4.09 -14.62
C ILE A 3 -11.96 4.35 -14.13
N LYS A 4 -11.79 4.77 -12.88
CA LYS A 4 -10.48 4.76 -12.23
C LYS A 4 -10.05 3.30 -12.26
N GLU A 5 -9.26 2.91 -13.27
CA GLU A 5 -8.55 1.64 -13.26
C GLU A 5 -7.91 1.53 -11.87
N ARG A 6 -8.16 0.40 -11.20
CA ARG A 6 -7.71 0.20 -9.82
C ARG A 6 -6.20 0.38 -9.81
N ALA A 7 -5.75 1.51 -9.26
CA ALA A 7 -4.33 1.84 -9.21
C ALA A 7 -3.62 1.14 -8.04
N ILE A 8 -4.35 0.33 -7.27
CA ILE A 8 -3.88 -0.36 -6.07
C ILE A 8 -4.13 -1.85 -6.25
N PHE A 9 -3.09 -2.64 -6.03
CA PHE A 9 -3.08 -4.09 -6.13
C PHE A 9 -2.61 -4.69 -4.81
N PHE A 10 -3.26 -5.74 -4.35
CA PHE A 10 -2.88 -6.47 -3.13
C PHE A 10 -2.25 -7.81 -3.53
N GLY A 11 -1.10 -8.15 -2.94
CA GLY A 11 -0.47 -9.45 -3.13
C GLY A 11 -1.27 -10.58 -2.48
N GLU A 12 -0.99 -11.81 -2.92
CA GLU A 12 -1.74 -13.02 -2.52
C GLU A 12 -1.75 -13.26 -1.00
N ASP A 13 -0.67 -12.91 -0.31
CA ASP A 13 -0.54 -13.05 1.15
C ASP A 13 -1.32 -12.00 1.95
N THR A 14 -1.93 -11.02 1.27
CA THR A 14 -2.70 -9.93 1.90
C THR A 14 -4.20 -10.25 2.00
N ILE A 15 -4.62 -11.44 1.51
CA ILE A 15 -6.02 -11.83 1.35
C ILE A 15 -6.69 -12.18 2.70
N ASP A 16 -5.92 -12.57 3.71
CA ASP A 16 -6.44 -12.92 5.06
C ASP A 16 -6.53 -11.74 6.03
N VAL A 17 -6.27 -10.52 5.56
CA VAL A 17 -6.31 -9.31 6.37
C VAL A 17 -7.75 -8.82 6.53
N SER A 18 -8.08 -8.34 7.74
CA SER A 18 -9.40 -7.75 8.03
C SER A 18 -9.78 -6.63 7.05
N LYS A 19 -11.00 -6.65 6.54
CA LYS A 19 -11.50 -5.69 5.52
C LYS A 19 -11.29 -4.21 5.89
N TRP A 20 -11.39 -3.87 7.17
CA TRP A 20 -11.18 -2.49 7.63
C TRP A 20 -9.73 -2.02 7.47
N LYS A 21 -8.75 -2.92 7.65
CA LYS A 21 -7.33 -2.62 7.41
C LYS A 21 -7.05 -2.39 5.92
N LEU A 22 -7.64 -3.24 5.06
CA LEU A 22 -7.54 -3.06 3.60
C LEU A 22 -8.05 -1.69 3.18
N LYS A 23 -9.19 -1.26 3.71
CA LYS A 23 -9.74 0.08 3.44
C LYS A 23 -8.79 1.21 3.87
N LYS A 24 -8.19 1.12 5.06
CA LYS A 24 -7.19 2.11 5.51
C LYS A 24 -5.97 2.14 4.60
N LEU A 25 -5.51 0.98 4.12
CA LEU A 25 -4.41 0.89 3.17
C LEU A 25 -4.77 1.53 1.84
N GLU A 26 -5.98 1.30 1.33
CA GLU A 26 -6.47 1.96 0.13
C GLU A 26 -6.47 3.48 0.32
N ASP A 27 -7.07 3.99 1.39
CA ASP A 27 -7.21 5.43 1.65
C ASP A 27 -5.84 6.13 1.72
N VAL A 28 -4.90 5.56 2.48
CA VAL A 28 -3.56 6.15 2.63
C VAL A 28 -2.76 6.06 1.33
N THR A 29 -2.89 4.95 0.59
CA THR A 29 -2.18 4.72 -0.67
C THR A 29 -2.73 5.59 -1.79
N PHE A 30 -4.04 5.84 -1.83
CA PHE A 30 -4.63 6.84 -2.73
C PHE A 30 -4.05 8.23 -2.49
N GLY A 31 -3.79 8.60 -1.23
CA GLY A 31 -3.07 9.82 -0.89
C GLY A 31 -1.67 9.85 -1.52
N LEU A 32 -0.92 8.74 -1.45
CA LEU A 32 0.40 8.64 -2.07
C LEU A 32 0.35 8.70 -3.61
N LEU A 33 -0.68 8.13 -4.24
CA LEU A 33 -0.81 8.12 -5.70
C LEU A 33 -1.35 9.43 -6.27
N SER A 34 -2.03 10.25 -5.46
CA SER A 34 -2.68 11.49 -5.92
C SER A 34 -1.70 12.48 -6.58
N ASP A 35 -0.46 12.53 -6.10
CA ASP A 35 0.60 13.39 -6.65
C ASP A 35 1.48 12.67 -7.70
N ARG A 36 1.12 11.44 -8.09
CA ARG A 36 1.95 10.54 -8.91
C ARG A 36 1.13 9.91 -10.05
N PRO A 37 0.68 10.69 -11.04
CA PRO A 37 -0.13 10.18 -12.14
C PRO A 37 0.64 9.14 -12.95
N GLY A 38 -0.03 8.04 -13.32
CA GLY A 38 0.55 6.95 -14.12
C GLY A 38 1.38 5.93 -13.34
N LEU A 39 1.45 6.05 -12.01
CA LEU A 39 2.00 5.01 -11.13
C LEU A 39 0.89 4.16 -10.51
N PHE A 40 1.26 2.94 -10.18
CA PHE A 40 0.45 1.96 -9.49
C PHE A 40 1.06 1.68 -8.11
N ALA A 41 0.24 1.21 -7.18
CA ALA A 41 0.65 0.76 -5.87
C ALA A 41 0.43 -0.74 -5.73
N PHE A 42 1.42 -1.43 -5.19
CA PHE A 42 1.42 -2.85 -4.92
C PHE A 42 1.62 -3.04 -3.42
N ILE A 43 0.66 -3.64 -2.75
CA ILE A 43 0.61 -3.75 -1.30
C ILE A 43 0.76 -5.22 -0.91
N ASN A 44 1.74 -5.51 -0.07
CA ASN A 44 2.00 -6.85 0.46
C ASN A 44 2.00 -6.80 1.99
N SER A 45 1.43 -7.82 2.63
CA SER A 45 1.63 -8.03 4.07
C SER A 45 3.05 -8.49 4.33
N ASP A 46 3.75 -7.87 5.29
CA ASP A 46 5.15 -8.17 5.63
C ASP A 46 5.27 -8.90 6.98
N ASP A 47 4.15 -9.16 7.65
CA ASP A 47 4.13 -9.94 8.88
C ASP A 47 2.96 -10.92 8.97
N VAL A 48 3.18 -11.95 9.80
CA VAL A 48 2.21 -13.01 10.11
C VAL A 48 1.02 -12.43 10.90
N GLN A 49 1.19 -11.30 11.58
CA GLN A 49 0.14 -10.65 12.37
C GLN A 49 -0.77 -9.75 11.53
N GLY A 50 -0.36 -9.38 10.31
CA GLY A 50 -1.15 -8.56 9.39
C GLY A 50 -1.31 -7.12 9.86
N ASP A 51 -0.32 -6.58 10.57
CA ASP A 51 -0.28 -5.19 11.04
C ASP A 51 0.75 -4.36 10.26
N ARG A 52 1.74 -5.01 9.64
CA ARG A 52 2.77 -4.36 8.84
C ARG A 52 2.62 -4.70 7.35
N PHE A 53 2.59 -3.66 6.54
CA PHE A 53 2.44 -3.76 5.09
C PHE A 53 3.58 -3.03 4.39
N THR A 54 3.99 -3.57 3.26
CA THR A 54 4.86 -2.89 2.32
C THR A 54 4.02 -2.37 1.17
N VAL A 55 4.07 -1.06 0.94
CA VAL A 55 3.44 -0.37 -0.18
C VAL A 55 4.52 0.05 -1.17
N GLU A 56 4.58 -0.63 -2.30
CA GLU A 56 5.48 -0.34 -3.40
C GLU A 56 4.77 0.49 -4.45
N ILE A 57 5.33 1.65 -4.82
CA ILE A 57 4.78 2.51 -5.86
C ILE A 57 5.72 2.44 -7.07
N GLY A 58 5.19 2.05 -8.22
CA GLY A 58 5.95 1.89 -9.45
C GLY A 58 5.05 1.66 -10.67
N HIS A 59 5.67 1.40 -11.81
CA HIS A 59 4.93 1.04 -13.03
C HIS A 59 4.53 -0.44 -13.03
N GLU A 60 5.39 -1.30 -12.47
CA GLU A 60 5.23 -2.75 -12.46
C GLU A 60 5.58 -3.33 -11.08
N PRO A 61 5.00 -4.47 -10.69
CA PRO A 61 5.35 -5.14 -9.44
C PRO A 61 6.84 -5.52 -9.45
N GLY A 62 7.54 -5.30 -8.34
CA GLY A 62 8.99 -5.53 -8.23
C GLY A 62 9.88 -4.39 -8.77
N GLU A 63 9.33 -3.47 -9.56
CA GLU A 63 10.01 -2.25 -10.01
C GLU A 63 9.60 -1.01 -9.20
N ALA A 64 9.61 -1.15 -7.87
CA ALA A 64 9.24 -0.07 -6.97
C ALA A 64 10.16 1.16 -7.15
N MET A 65 9.57 2.31 -7.47
CA MET A 65 10.25 3.62 -7.45
C MET A 65 10.29 4.18 -6.03
N PHE A 66 9.22 3.97 -5.28
CA PHE A 66 9.10 4.33 -3.88
C PHE A 66 8.61 3.13 -3.09
N THR A 67 9.17 2.93 -1.91
CA THR A 67 8.72 1.88 -0.99
C THR A 67 8.35 2.54 0.32
N TYR A 68 7.16 2.22 0.82
CA TYR A 68 6.67 2.66 2.12
C TYR A 68 6.35 1.44 2.97
N GLU A 69 6.69 1.52 4.24
CA GLU A 69 6.18 0.63 5.26
C GLU A 69 4.96 1.30 5.89
N ALA A 70 3.82 0.62 5.84
CA ALA A 70 2.58 1.04 6.49
C ALA A 70 2.32 0.15 7.69
N THR A 71 2.17 0.75 8.88
CA THR A 71 1.82 0.02 10.10
C THR A 71 0.42 0.43 10.56
N ILE A 72 -0.45 -0.55 10.78
CA ILE A 72 -1.83 -0.35 11.24
C ILE A 72 -1.98 -1.05 12.58
N VAL A 73 -2.22 -0.26 13.63
CA VAL A 73 -2.32 -0.76 15.01
C VAL A 73 -3.77 -0.91 15.48
N ASP A 74 -4.69 -0.08 14.97
CA ASP A 74 -6.11 -0.08 15.33
C ASP A 74 -6.99 0.62 14.28
N GLU A 75 -8.31 0.56 14.46
CA GLU A 75 -9.31 1.09 13.53
C GLU A 75 -9.47 2.62 13.61
N ASP A 76 -9.08 3.25 14.71
CA ASP A 76 -9.26 4.68 14.97
C ASP A 76 -8.05 5.52 14.56
N THR A 77 -6.88 4.89 14.45
CA THR A 77 -5.60 5.55 14.18
C THR A 77 -5.22 5.46 12.71
N MET A 78 -4.74 6.56 12.14
CA MET A 78 -4.23 6.56 10.76
C MET A 78 -3.01 5.64 10.63
N PRO A 79 -2.85 4.91 9.51
CA PRO A 79 -1.66 4.09 9.29
C PRO A 79 -0.39 4.93 9.41
N TYR A 80 0.57 4.43 10.17
CA TYR A 80 1.89 5.05 10.23
C TYR A 80 2.66 4.70 8.96
N LEU A 81 3.04 5.72 8.18
CA LEU A 81 3.82 5.55 6.95
C LEU A 81 5.27 5.92 7.16
N LYS A 82 6.17 5.01 6.78
CA LYS A 82 7.61 5.23 6.77
C LYS A 82 8.19 4.98 5.38
N HIS A 83 8.73 6.03 4.77
CA HIS A 83 9.45 5.88 3.50
C HIS A 83 10.75 5.09 3.71
N ARG A 84 10.93 4.03 2.91
CA ARG A 84 12.12 3.18 2.88
C ARG A 84 12.91 3.52 1.61
N PRO A 85 14.03 4.25 1.70
CA PRO A 85 14.87 4.47 0.53
C PRO A 85 15.40 3.11 0.04
N LYS A 86 15.46 2.91 -1.28
CA LYS A 86 16.15 1.76 -1.88
C LYS A 86 17.57 1.70 -1.30
N SER A 87 17.86 0.66 -0.50
CA SER A 87 19.23 0.35 -0.11
C SER A 87 19.99 0.05 -1.41
N ARG A 88 20.98 0.89 -1.69
CA ARG A 88 21.78 0.88 -2.90
C ARG A 88 22.75 -0.29 -2.93
#